data_AF-A0A149VFX9-F1
#
_entry.id   AF-A0A149VFX9-F1
#
_cell.length_a   1.000
_cell.length_b   1.000
_cell.length_c   1.000
_cell.angle_alpha   90.00
_cell.angle_beta   90.00
_cell.angle_gamma   90.00
#
_symmetry.space_group_name_H-M   'P 1'
#
loop_
_entity.id
_entity.type
_entity.pdbx_description
1 polymer ?
#
loop_
_entity_poly.entity_id
_entity_poly.type
_entity_poly.pdbx_seq_one_letter_code
_entity_poly.pdbx_strand_id
1 'polypeptide(L)' 'FEIAAYFRTQGHELADPPFLDVVPLVFGLSAEGHAHVPLLAAPYGYSTYRGS' A
#
# COMPACT_ATOMS: atom_id res chain seq x y z
N PHE A 1 5.46 1.20 0.77
CA PHE A 1 4.99 -0.20 0.84
C PHE A 1 5.54 -0.96 -0.36
N GLU A 2 6.29 -2.03 -0.14
CA GLU A 2 6.87 -2.88 -1.21
C GLU A 2 5.83 -3.91 -1.67
N ILE A 3 4.93 -3.51 -2.57
CA ILE A 3 3.76 -4.29 -2.98
C ILE A 3 4.15 -5.52 -3.79
N ALA A 4 4.98 -5.35 -4.82
CA ALA A 4 5.38 -6.48 -5.65
C ALA A 4 6.23 -7.48 -4.86
N ALA A 5 7.14 -6.99 -4.01
CA ALA A 5 7.93 -7.86 -3.13
C ALA A 5 7.01 -8.68 -2.20
N TYR A 6 6.07 -8.03 -1.52
CA TYR A 6 5.10 -8.71 -0.65
C TYR A 6 4.31 -9.81 -1.39
N PHE A 7 3.67 -9.48 -2.51
CA PHE A 7 2.86 -10.47 -3.25
C PHE A 7 3.70 -11.60 -3.87
N ARG A 8 4.95 -11.34 -4.28
CA ARG A 8 5.89 -12.40 -4.69
C ARG A 8 6.19 -13.36 -3.54
N THR A 9 6.35 -12.88 -2.30
CA THR A 9 6.53 -13.78 -1.13
C THR A 9 5.33 -14.69 -0.87
N GLN A 10 4.15 -14.28 -1.33
CA GLN A 10 2.91 -15.05 -1.22
C GLN A 10 2.66 -15.96 -2.45
N GLY A 11 3.63 -16.06 -3.38
CA GLY A 11 3.55 -16.92 -4.56
C GLY A 11 2.77 -16.35 -5.74
N HIS A 12 2.42 -15.06 -5.73
CA HIS A 12 1.78 -14.45 -6.90
C HIS A 12 2.77 -14.26 -8.05
N GLU A 13 2.38 -14.75 -9.23
CA GLU A 13 3.01 -14.36 -10.49
C GLU A 13 2.54 -12.95 -10.87
N LEU A 14 3.48 -12.03 -10.99
CA LEU A 14 3.23 -10.64 -11.36
C LEU A 14 3.85 -10.37 -12.74
N ALA A 15 3.31 -9.39 -13.45
CA ALA A 15 3.93 -8.89 -14.68
C ALA A 15 5.35 -8.38 -14.43
N ASP A 16 6.16 -8.34 -15.50
CA ASP A 16 7.48 -7.72 -15.52
C ASP A 16 7.52 -6.64 -16.62
N PRO A 17 7.43 -5.35 -16.26
CA PRO A 17 7.39 -4.81 -14.90
C PRO A 17 6.04 -5.03 -14.19
N PRO A 18 6.00 -5.10 -12.84
CA PRO A 18 4.75 -5.24 -12.11
C PRO A 18 3.95 -3.93 -12.20
N PHE A 19 2.61 -4.03 -12.16
CA PHE A 19 1.76 -2.85 -12.19
C PHE A 19 1.94 -1.97 -10.94
N LEU A 20 2.06 -2.58 -9.76
CA LEU A 20 2.43 -1.90 -8.51
C LEU A 20 3.69 -2.54 -7.93
N ASP A 21 4.83 -1.84 -8.05
CA ASP A 21 6.07 -2.24 -7.38
C ASP A 21 6.13 -1.67 -5.95
N VAL A 22 6.27 -0.35 -5.85
CA VAL A 22 6.31 0.39 -4.58
C VAL A 22 5.18 1.41 -4.55
N VAL A 23 4.39 1.38 -3.48
CA VAL A 23 3.37 2.40 -3.20
C VAL A 23 3.85 3.29 -2.05
N PRO A 24 4.24 4.55 -2.32
CA PRO A 24 4.44 5.54 -1.26
C PRO A 24 3.08 6.06 -0.77
N LEU A 25 2.90 6.13 0.56
CA LEU A 25 1.77 6.85 1.15
C LEU A 25 2.28 8.14 1.78
N VAL A 26 1.84 9.27 1.24
CA VAL A 26 2.16 10.60 1.75
C VAL A 26 0.89 11.20 2.34
N PHE A 27 0.93 11.55 3.63
CA PHE A 27 -0.18 12.14 4.35
C PHE A 27 0.32 13.14 5.40
N GLY A 28 -0.54 14.08 5.79
CA GLY A 28 -0.27 15.02 6.87
C GLY A 28 -0.77 14.52 8.21
N LEU A 29 -0.07 14.90 9.29
CA LEU A 29 -0.50 14.67 10.67
C LEU A 29 -0.75 16.01 11.36
N SER A 30 -1.82 16.09 12.14
CA SER A 30 -2.00 17.18 13.11
C SER A 30 -1.17 16.94 14.35
N ALA A 31 -0.83 18.00 15.10
CA ALA A 31 -0.03 17.91 16.32
C ALA A 31 -0.69 17.06 17.43
N GLU A 32 -2.01 16.88 17.37
CA GLU A 32 -2.81 16.15 18.35
C GLU A 32 -3.70 15.13 17.64
N GLY A 33 -3.85 13.94 18.25
CA GLY A 33 -4.78 12.89 17.83
C GLY A 33 -4.14 11.59 17.36
N HIS A 34 -4.95 10.52 17.35
CA HIS A 34 -4.61 9.24 16.74
C HIS A 34 -4.83 9.33 15.22
N ALA A 35 -3.90 8.79 14.44
CA ALA A 35 -4.03 8.70 12.99
C ALA A 35 -3.93 7.23 12.55
N HIS A 36 -5.05 6.67 12.12
CA HIS A 36 -5.10 5.36 11.49
C HIS A 36 -5.21 5.54 9.97
N VAL A 37 -4.18 5.10 9.24
CA VAL A 37 -4.12 5.21 7.76
C VAL A 37 -3.89 3.81 7.19
N PRO A 38 -4.94 2.98 7.04
CA PRO A 38 -4.80 1.64 6.52
C PRO A 38 -4.54 1.64 5.00
N LEU A 39 -3.94 0.56 4.52
CA LEU A 39 -3.76 0.26 3.11
C LEU A 39 -4.46 -1.06 2.79
N LEU A 40 -5.46 -1.03 1.91
CA LEU A 40 -5.97 -2.23 1.24
C LEU A 40 -5.24 -2.33 -0.09
N ALA A 41 -4.55 -3.44 -0.34
CA ALA A 41 -3.77 -3.62 -1.56
C ALA A 41 -4.07 -4.96 -2.22
N ALA A 42 -4.09 -4.94 -3.55
CA ALA A 42 -4.04 -6.08 -4.44
C ALA A 42 -2.95 -5.80 -5.50
N PRO A 43 -2.48 -6.81 -6.26
CA PRO A 43 -1.44 -6.59 -7.27
C PRO A 43 -1.73 -5.50 -8.31
N TYR A 44 -3.01 -5.17 -8.54
CA TYR A 44 -3.46 -4.26 -9.59
C TYR A 44 -4.20 -3.01 -9.07
N GLY A 45 -4.19 -2.77 -7.77
CA GLY A 45 -4.86 -1.61 -7.20
C GLY A 45 -4.73 -1.55 -5.69
N TYR A 46 -4.88 -0.35 -5.15
CA TYR A 46 -4.90 -0.14 -3.72
C TYR A 46 -5.85 0.99 -3.35
N SER A 47 -6.26 1.02 -2.10
CA SER A 47 -6.97 2.13 -1.50
C SER A 47 -6.43 2.41 -0.10
N THR A 48 -6.54 3.68 0.28
CA THR A 48 -6.19 4.16 1.62
C THR A 48 -7.15 5.27 2.02
N TYR A 49 -7.30 5.51 3.30
CA TYR A 49 -8.14 6.57 3.85
C TYR A 49 -7.67 6.93 5.27
N ARG A 50 -8.15 8.07 5.80
CA ARG A 50 -7.99 8.38 7.24
C ARG A 50 -9.14 7.74 8.02
N GLY A 51 -8.81 6.74 8.84
CA GLY A 51 -9.73 6.14 9.80
C GLY A 51 -9.92 7.00 11.06
N SER A 52 -10.88 6.57 11.88
CA SER A 52 -11.16 7.12 13.22
C SER A 52 -10.29 6.49 14.29
#